data_AF-A0A8E0VPQ5-F1
#
_entry.id   AF-A0A8E0VPQ5-F1
#
_cell.length_a   1.000
_cell.length_b   1.000
_cell.length_c   1.000
_cell.angle_alpha   90.00
_cell.angle_beta   90.00
_cell.angle_gamma   90.00
#
_symmetry.space_group_name_H-M   'P 1'
#
loop_
_entity.id
_entity.type
_entity.pdbx_description
1 polymer ?
#
loop_
_entity_poly.entity_id
_entity_poly.type
_entity_poly.pdbx_seq_one_letter_code
_entity_poly.pdbx_strand_id
1 'polypeptide(L)'
;MLLQEKNEAAHNSVQKISKSTFNISTIVFLTCVSYVHSACPRNFTEAAGGICLLVVQSKGTYCYAHSFCETEGKARGLRLFLPGRHIALIHTVLPPNSVVYSGISAFLNRSADLLEGWRYSDPGWAWYTTSSRETTVPWDVGEPNDQHASVAIVYFYKIWDDLQFLGTTTHVVCELSGISDINAMEPFKKNWPYSMSSLFFAHLDAIGCFTFTVENTLLKCCYRCKIRSACRSFYFNTRTGECGLSLHVDSLLPRNMFKSASAADWVRFGRPDA
;
A
#
# COMPACT_ATOMS: atom_id res chain seq x y z
N MET A 1 -64.73 37.27 31.69
CA MET A 1 -64.39 35.83 31.62
C MET A 1 -63.72 35.44 30.31
N LEU A 2 -64.25 35.81 29.14
CA LEU A 2 -63.68 35.45 27.81
C LEU A 2 -62.32 36.08 27.43
N LEU A 3 -61.83 37.10 28.14
CA LEU A 3 -60.53 37.75 27.85
C LEU A 3 -59.35 37.18 28.64
N GLN A 4 -59.58 36.49 29.76
CA GLN A 4 -58.49 35.87 30.54
C GLN A 4 -58.03 34.55 29.93
N GLU A 5 -58.94 33.73 29.39
CA GLU A 5 -58.59 32.44 28.76
C GLU A 5 -57.78 32.58 27.48
N LYS A 6 -57.95 33.67 26.70
CA LYS A 6 -57.17 33.89 25.47
C LYS A 6 -55.70 34.23 25.73
N ASN A 7 -55.39 34.89 26.84
CA ASN A 7 -54.01 35.29 27.17
C ASN A 7 -53.18 34.13 27.72
N GLU A 8 -53.78 33.20 28.47
CA GLU A 8 -53.10 31.99 28.95
C GLU A 8 -52.79 31.01 27.81
N ALA A 9 -53.69 30.87 26.84
CA ALA A 9 -53.46 30.03 25.66
C ALA A 9 -52.31 30.55 24.78
N ALA A 10 -52.19 31.88 24.62
CA ALA A 10 -51.11 32.52 23.85
C ALA A 10 -49.75 32.43 24.56
N HIS A 11 -49.72 32.62 25.89
CA HIS A 11 -48.48 32.52 26.66
C HIS A 11 -47.93 31.07 26.69
N ASN A 12 -48.81 30.08 26.78
CA ASN A 12 -48.43 28.67 26.76
C ASN A 12 -47.96 28.20 25.37
N SER A 13 -48.51 28.75 24.29
CA SER A 13 -48.08 28.40 22.92
C SER A 13 -46.75 29.05 22.54
N VAL A 14 -46.47 30.29 22.96
CA VAL A 14 -45.15 30.93 22.76
C VAL A 14 -44.04 30.22 23.56
N GLN A 15 -44.31 29.78 24.80
CA GLN A 15 -43.36 28.98 25.58
C GLN A 15 -43.08 27.59 24.97
N LYS A 16 -44.09 26.96 24.34
CA LYS A 16 -43.94 25.67 23.66
C LYS A 16 -43.09 25.78 22.40
N ILE A 17 -43.27 26.87 21.63
CA ILE A 17 -42.50 27.13 20.41
C ILE A 17 -41.04 27.45 20.74
N SER A 18 -40.78 28.25 21.77
CA SER A 18 -39.42 28.58 22.25
C SER A 18 -38.65 27.36 22.76
N LYS A 19 -39.30 26.44 23.50
CA LYS A 19 -38.66 25.18 23.95
C LYS A 19 -38.44 24.18 22.80
N SER A 20 -39.27 24.21 21.77
CA SER A 20 -39.14 23.32 20.60
C SER A 20 -37.97 23.74 19.70
N THR A 21 -37.83 25.04 19.41
CA THR A 21 -36.72 25.56 18.59
C THR A 21 -35.36 25.44 19.29
N PHE A 22 -35.31 25.61 20.62
CA PHE A 22 -34.09 25.41 21.41
C PHE A 22 -33.63 23.93 21.40
N ASN A 23 -34.57 22.98 21.51
CA ASN A 23 -34.26 21.55 21.42
C ASN A 23 -33.82 21.11 20.02
N ILE A 24 -34.46 21.61 18.96
CA ILE A 24 -34.07 21.28 17.58
C ILE A 24 -32.68 21.85 17.26
N SER A 25 -32.39 23.09 17.68
CA SER A 25 -31.07 23.71 17.47
C SER A 25 -29.96 22.96 18.20
N THR A 26 -30.22 22.46 19.41
CA THR A 26 -29.25 21.66 20.19
C THR A 26 -29.04 20.27 19.59
N ILE A 27 -30.09 19.63 19.08
CA ILE A 27 -30.00 18.32 18.39
C ILE A 27 -29.21 18.45 17.07
N VAL A 28 -29.45 19.50 16.28
CA VAL A 28 -28.69 19.77 15.05
C VAL A 28 -27.21 20.04 15.36
N PHE A 29 -26.92 20.80 16.42
CA PHE A 29 -25.54 21.02 16.89
C PHE A 29 -24.87 19.71 17.35
N LEU A 30 -25.58 18.85 18.11
CA LEU A 30 -25.07 17.55 18.56
C LEU A 30 -24.86 16.55 17.40
N THR A 31 -25.68 16.60 16.35
CA THR A 31 -25.44 15.81 15.13
C THR A 31 -24.27 16.34 14.30
N CYS A 32 -24.03 17.66 14.28
CA CYS A 32 -22.86 18.24 13.60
C CYS A 32 -21.54 18.00 14.35
N VAL A 33 -21.55 17.97 15.69
CA VAL A 33 -20.33 17.72 16.49
C VAL A 33 -19.86 16.26 16.40
N SER A 34 -20.75 15.33 16.06
CA SER A 34 -20.41 13.92 15.82
C SER A 34 -19.57 13.68 14.55
N TYR A 35 -19.42 14.69 13.68
CA TYR A 35 -18.78 14.55 12.37
C TYR A 35 -17.34 15.09 12.28
N VAL A 36 -16.74 15.48 13.42
CA VAL A 36 -15.37 16.04 13.47
C VAL A 36 -14.39 15.15 14.27
N HIS A 37 -14.71 13.87 14.43
CA HIS A 37 -13.65 12.90 14.73
C HIS A 37 -12.94 12.58 13.41
N SER A 38 -11.62 12.78 13.38
CA SER A 38 -10.80 12.23 12.29
C SER A 38 -11.23 10.78 12.04
N ALA A 39 -11.50 10.44 10.77
CA ALA A 39 -11.97 9.11 10.41
C ALA A 39 -10.92 8.01 10.70
N CYS A 40 -9.69 8.42 11.03
CA CYS A 40 -8.59 7.51 11.25
C CYS A 40 -8.61 6.84 12.63
N PRO A 41 -8.18 5.57 12.73
CA PRO A 41 -8.00 4.90 14.01
C PRO A 41 -7.01 5.65 14.92
N ARG A 42 -7.04 5.36 16.22
CA ARG A 42 -6.10 5.95 17.18
C ARG A 42 -4.65 5.73 16.74
N ASN A 43 -3.83 6.78 16.89
CA ASN A 43 -2.41 6.85 16.51
C ASN A 43 -2.14 6.85 14.99
N PHE A 44 -3.17 7.05 14.17
CA PHE A 44 -3.01 7.39 12.75
C PHE A 44 -3.25 8.90 12.56
N THR A 45 -2.58 9.45 11.57
CA THR A 45 -2.78 10.83 11.12
C THR A 45 -3.56 10.80 9.81
N GLU A 46 -4.64 11.57 9.74
CA GLU A 46 -5.35 11.79 8.49
C GLU A 46 -4.55 12.74 7.60
N ALA A 47 -4.02 12.22 6.51
CA ALA A 47 -3.14 12.97 5.62
C ALA A 47 -3.93 13.80 4.60
N ALA A 48 -4.98 13.21 4.00
CA ALA A 48 -5.97 13.88 3.15
C ALA A 48 -7.12 12.94 2.81
N GLY A 49 -8.36 13.44 2.71
CA GLY A 49 -9.49 12.70 2.12
C GLY A 49 -9.75 11.31 2.71
N GLY A 50 -9.59 11.14 4.04
CA GLY A 50 -9.73 9.85 4.71
C GLY A 50 -8.55 8.89 4.57
N ILE A 51 -7.43 9.31 3.94
CA ILE A 51 -6.19 8.53 3.92
C ILE A 51 -5.50 8.64 5.28
N CYS A 52 -5.33 7.49 5.93
CA CYS A 52 -4.77 7.38 7.26
C CYS A 52 -3.35 6.81 7.20
N LEU A 53 -2.39 7.58 7.69
CA LEU A 53 -0.98 7.19 7.73
C LEU A 53 -0.53 6.96 9.18
N LEU A 54 0.27 5.92 9.38
CA LEU A 54 0.98 5.63 10.62
C LEU A 54 2.47 5.84 10.38
N VAL A 55 3.10 6.69 11.18
CA VAL A 55 4.54 6.93 11.15
C VAL A 55 5.18 6.32 12.38
N VAL A 56 6.16 5.44 12.19
CA VAL A 56 6.90 4.81 13.28
C VAL A 56 8.39 4.98 13.06
N GLN A 57 9.11 5.38 14.10
CA GLN A 57 10.57 5.39 14.06
C GLN A 57 11.08 3.96 14.01
N SER A 58 11.62 3.56 12.86
CA SER A 58 12.16 2.24 12.65
C SER A 58 13.13 2.25 11.48
N LYS A 59 14.25 1.55 11.65
CA LYS A 59 15.32 1.45 10.65
C LYS A 59 15.27 0.10 9.96
N GLY A 60 15.33 0.13 8.63
CA GLY A 60 15.56 -1.09 7.86
C GLY A 60 15.62 -0.84 6.36
N THR A 61 15.65 -1.95 5.63
CA THR A 61 15.64 -1.99 4.17
C THR A 61 14.22 -1.85 3.61
N TYR A 62 14.12 -1.79 2.29
CA TYR A 62 12.84 -1.77 1.57
C TYR A 62 11.88 -2.90 2.00
N CYS A 63 12.36 -4.14 1.96
CA CYS A 63 11.54 -5.30 2.33
C CYS A 63 11.22 -5.37 3.81
N TYR A 64 12.10 -4.83 4.66
CA TYR A 64 11.82 -4.70 6.08
C TYR A 64 10.65 -3.75 6.32
N ALA A 65 10.63 -2.58 5.67
CA ALA A 65 9.54 -1.61 5.84
C ALA A 65 8.18 -2.22 5.46
N HIS A 66 8.13 -2.97 4.35
CA HIS A 66 6.94 -3.73 3.94
C HIS A 66 6.49 -4.75 4.98
N SER A 67 7.44 -5.57 5.46
CA SER A 67 7.16 -6.56 6.50
C SER A 67 6.72 -5.91 7.81
N PHE A 68 7.26 -4.72 8.12
CA PHE A 68 6.89 -3.94 9.29
C PHE A 68 5.41 -3.53 9.21
N CYS A 69 4.98 -2.92 8.10
CA CYS A 69 3.58 -2.53 7.94
C CYS A 69 2.64 -3.74 7.97
N GLU A 70 2.98 -4.86 7.32
CA GLU A 70 2.17 -6.09 7.40
C GLU A 70 2.03 -6.58 8.85
N THR A 71 3.13 -6.60 9.62
CA THR A 71 3.15 -7.10 11.00
C THR A 71 2.38 -6.16 11.93
N GLU A 72 2.61 -4.86 11.81
CA GLU A 72 1.94 -3.83 12.60
C GLU A 72 0.44 -3.81 12.34
N GLY A 73 0.04 -3.97 11.08
CA GLY A 73 -1.36 -4.10 10.71
C GLY A 73 -2.01 -5.31 11.37
N LYS A 74 -1.40 -6.49 11.21
CA LYS A 74 -1.89 -7.73 11.82
C LYS A 74 -2.05 -7.61 13.34
N ALA A 75 -1.07 -7.01 14.03
CA ALA A 75 -1.12 -6.79 15.47
C ALA A 75 -2.31 -5.91 15.91
N ARG A 76 -2.77 -5.03 15.02
CA ARG A 76 -3.90 -4.12 15.25
C ARG A 76 -5.23 -4.61 14.68
N GLY A 77 -5.24 -5.77 14.01
CA GLY A 77 -6.41 -6.23 13.24
C GLY A 77 -6.74 -5.35 12.04
N LEU A 78 -5.73 -4.67 11.47
CA LEU A 78 -5.84 -3.78 10.32
C LEU A 78 -5.01 -4.31 9.14
N ARG A 79 -5.34 -3.90 7.92
CA ARG A 79 -4.47 -4.13 6.75
C ARG A 79 -3.66 -2.87 6.50
N LEU A 80 -2.36 -2.93 6.82
CA LEU A 80 -1.43 -1.82 6.56
C LEU A 80 -0.40 -2.22 5.48
N PHE A 81 0.03 -1.24 4.70
CA PHE A 81 0.97 -1.41 3.60
C PHE A 81 1.81 -0.13 3.40
N LEU A 82 2.88 -0.17 2.60
CA LEU A 82 3.61 1.05 2.28
C LEU A 82 2.83 1.87 1.23
N PRO A 83 2.63 3.17 1.43
CA PRO A 83 1.95 4.03 0.47
C PRO A 83 2.73 4.12 -0.84
N GLY A 84 2.13 3.67 -1.94
CA GLY A 84 2.63 3.88 -3.30
C GLY A 84 1.83 4.95 -4.03
N ARG A 85 0.53 4.72 -4.22
CA ARG A 85 -0.37 5.67 -4.92
C ARG A 85 -0.44 7.03 -4.22
N HIS A 86 -0.34 7.04 -2.89
CA HIS A 86 -0.38 8.24 -2.08
C HIS A 86 1.01 8.66 -1.56
N ILE A 87 2.08 8.32 -2.30
CA ILE A 87 3.46 8.71 -1.94
C ILE A 87 3.60 10.22 -1.70
N ALA A 88 2.87 11.04 -2.47
CA ALA A 88 2.87 12.49 -2.32
C ALA A 88 2.30 12.95 -0.97
N LEU A 89 1.52 12.14 -0.24
CA LEU A 89 0.99 12.49 1.08
C LEU A 89 1.97 12.16 2.22
N ILE A 90 3.03 11.41 1.97
CA ILE A 90 3.99 11.02 3.00
C ILE A 90 4.61 12.25 3.70
N HIS A 91 4.90 13.32 2.95
CA HIS A 91 5.54 14.52 3.52
C HIS A 91 4.67 15.24 4.57
N THR A 92 3.35 15.03 4.58
CA THR A 92 2.46 15.71 5.53
C THR A 92 2.57 15.16 6.95
N VAL A 93 3.12 13.95 7.10
CA VAL A 93 3.24 13.24 8.38
C VAL A 93 4.69 12.99 8.81
N LEU A 94 5.65 13.17 7.91
CA LEU A 94 7.06 12.89 8.21
C LEU A 94 7.70 13.97 9.08
N PRO A 95 8.48 13.57 10.10
CA PRO A 95 9.43 14.47 10.74
C PRO A 95 10.47 15.01 9.73
N PRO A 96 11.02 16.21 9.95
CA PRO A 96 12.11 16.74 9.13
C PRO A 96 13.29 15.77 9.03
N ASN A 97 13.94 15.73 7.87
CA ASN A 97 15.11 14.89 7.57
C ASN A 97 14.87 13.38 7.63
N SER A 98 13.60 12.94 7.64
CA SER A 98 13.28 11.52 7.58
C SER A 98 13.62 10.94 6.20
N VAL A 99 14.18 9.74 6.22
CA VAL A 99 14.34 8.84 5.07
C VAL A 99 13.34 7.69 5.24
N VAL A 100 12.46 7.47 4.26
CA VAL A 100 11.48 6.37 4.26
C VAL A 100 11.32 5.78 2.85
N TYR A 101 11.06 4.48 2.77
CA TYR A 101 10.65 3.85 1.51
C TYR A 101 9.16 4.04 1.25
N SER A 102 8.78 3.98 -0.02
CA SER A 102 7.38 3.96 -0.48
C SER A 102 6.97 2.57 -0.99
N GLY A 103 5.70 2.43 -1.38
CA GLY A 103 5.17 1.23 -2.01
C GLY A 103 5.52 1.05 -3.48
N ILE A 104 6.39 1.90 -4.06
CA ILE A 104 6.66 1.94 -5.50
C ILE A 104 7.97 1.20 -5.83
N SER A 105 7.96 0.35 -6.86
CA SER A 105 9.15 -0.36 -7.35
C SER A 105 9.13 -0.63 -8.85
N ALA A 106 10.31 -0.81 -9.45
CA ALA A 106 10.52 -1.18 -10.84
C ALA A 106 11.21 -2.57 -10.95
N PHE A 107 10.74 -3.54 -10.16
CA PHE A 107 11.37 -4.86 -10.03
C PHE A 107 10.91 -5.91 -11.03
N LEU A 108 9.77 -5.72 -11.69
CA LEU A 108 9.23 -6.74 -12.59
C LEU A 108 9.71 -6.55 -14.03
N ASN A 109 9.68 -5.32 -14.53
CA ASN A 109 10.19 -4.96 -15.85
C ASN A 109 10.56 -3.48 -15.84
N ARG A 110 11.84 -3.19 -16.04
CA ARG A 110 12.31 -1.81 -16.19
C ARG A 110 12.16 -1.41 -17.66
N SER A 111 11.37 -0.37 -17.92
CA SER A 111 11.29 0.21 -19.28
C SER A 111 12.59 0.92 -19.63
N ALA A 112 12.85 1.09 -20.93
CA ALA A 112 13.94 1.94 -21.40
C ALA A 112 13.67 3.41 -21.10
N ASP A 113 12.39 3.79 -21.01
CA ASP A 113 11.96 5.07 -20.46
C ASP A 113 11.87 4.95 -18.93
N LEU A 114 12.71 5.68 -18.21
CA LEU A 114 12.85 5.54 -16.76
C LEU A 114 11.61 6.01 -15.99
N LEU A 115 10.74 6.82 -16.60
CA LEU A 115 9.47 7.25 -16.00
C LEU A 115 8.39 6.17 -16.09
N GLU A 116 8.56 5.18 -16.95
CA GLU A 116 7.61 4.09 -17.17
C GLU A 116 7.98 2.82 -16.38
N GLY A 117 6.95 2.03 -16.05
CA GLY A 117 7.13 0.67 -15.52
C GLY A 117 7.17 0.58 -14.01
N TRP A 118 6.94 1.68 -13.29
CA TRP A 118 6.85 1.68 -11.84
C TRP A 118 5.50 1.10 -11.38
N ARG A 119 5.52 0.25 -10.36
CA ARG A 119 4.35 -0.49 -9.88
C ARG A 119 4.10 -0.21 -8.41
N TYR A 120 2.82 -0.17 -8.05
CA TYR A 120 2.37 0.05 -6.69
C TYR A 120 2.17 -1.28 -5.94
N SER A 121 2.64 -1.33 -4.70
CA SER A 121 2.34 -2.40 -3.75
C SER A 121 0.94 -2.31 -3.15
N ASP A 122 0.23 -1.22 -3.44
CA ASP A 122 -1.07 -0.89 -2.87
C ASP A 122 -2.08 -2.01 -3.16
N PRO A 123 -2.83 -2.46 -2.13
CA PRO A 123 -3.92 -3.42 -2.30
C PRO A 123 -4.92 -2.99 -3.39
N GLY A 124 -5.24 -3.89 -4.32
CA GLY A 124 -6.20 -3.63 -5.40
C GLY A 124 -5.66 -2.80 -6.58
N TRP A 125 -4.39 -2.40 -6.52
CA TRP A 125 -3.70 -1.65 -7.58
C TRP A 125 -2.62 -2.46 -8.27
N ALA A 126 -2.64 -3.78 -8.11
CA ALA A 126 -1.62 -4.63 -8.71
C ALA A 126 -1.52 -4.46 -10.22
N TRP A 127 -2.63 -4.23 -10.91
CA TRP A 127 -2.65 -4.06 -12.36
C TRP A 127 -1.96 -2.77 -12.84
N TYR A 128 -1.80 -1.78 -11.96
CA TYR A 128 -1.30 -0.47 -12.34
C TYR A 128 0.20 -0.47 -12.62
N THR A 129 0.59 0.29 -13.63
CA THR A 129 1.98 0.61 -13.95
C THR A 129 2.04 2.05 -14.44
N THR A 130 3.08 2.78 -14.06
CA THR A 130 3.24 4.15 -14.54
C THR A 130 3.56 4.17 -16.04
N SER A 131 3.04 5.18 -16.72
CA SER A 131 3.37 5.56 -18.09
C SER A 131 4.39 6.70 -18.12
N SER A 132 5.08 6.91 -19.24
CA SER A 132 6.09 7.99 -19.35
C SER A 132 5.52 9.41 -19.30
N ARG A 133 4.20 9.58 -19.43
CA ARG A 133 3.53 10.88 -19.50
C ARG A 133 2.86 11.29 -18.20
N GLU A 134 2.77 10.39 -17.23
CA GLU A 134 2.08 10.69 -15.98
C GLU A 134 3.01 11.34 -14.96
N THR A 135 2.42 12.20 -14.14
CA THR A 135 3.10 12.93 -13.07
C THR A 135 2.59 12.53 -11.69
N THR A 136 1.99 11.34 -11.60
CA THR A 136 1.40 10.77 -10.37
C THR A 136 2.44 10.57 -9.28
N VAL A 137 3.67 10.20 -9.67
CA VAL A 137 4.84 10.19 -8.80
C VAL A 137 5.62 11.49 -9.03
N PRO A 138 5.63 12.42 -8.05
CA PRO A 138 6.34 13.68 -8.19
C PRO A 138 7.83 13.47 -7.88
N TRP A 139 8.54 12.82 -8.79
CA TRP A 139 9.99 12.66 -8.77
C TRP A 139 10.70 14.00 -8.61
N ASP A 140 11.85 14.02 -7.93
CA ASP A 140 12.71 15.20 -7.87
C ASP A 140 13.34 15.50 -9.24
N VAL A 141 13.90 16.70 -9.37
CA VAL A 141 14.57 17.12 -10.60
C VAL A 141 15.73 16.16 -10.93
N GLY A 142 15.65 15.54 -12.10
CA GLY A 142 16.65 14.57 -12.57
C GLY A 142 16.34 13.12 -12.22
N GLU A 143 15.22 12.87 -11.55
CA GLU A 143 14.74 11.53 -11.21
C GLU A 143 13.53 11.12 -12.08
N PRO A 144 13.31 9.81 -12.28
CA PRO A 144 14.20 8.70 -11.93
C PRO A 144 15.38 8.58 -12.93
N ASN A 145 16.56 8.22 -12.44
CA ASN A 145 17.78 8.09 -13.26
C ASN A 145 18.45 6.71 -13.23
N ASP A 146 17.94 5.76 -12.45
CA ASP A 146 18.50 4.41 -12.39
C ASP A 146 17.90 3.49 -13.47
N GLN A 147 18.78 2.89 -14.27
CA GLN A 147 18.41 1.91 -15.30
C GLN A 147 18.23 0.50 -14.72
N HIS A 148 18.59 0.29 -13.46
CA HIS A 148 18.43 -0.98 -12.77
C HIS A 148 17.04 -1.12 -12.15
N ALA A 149 16.86 -2.23 -11.45
CA ALA A 149 15.66 -2.52 -10.70
C ALA A 149 15.70 -1.76 -9.36
N SER A 150 14.86 -0.74 -9.27
CA SER A 150 14.94 0.29 -8.22
C SER A 150 13.62 0.48 -7.48
N VAL A 151 13.66 1.21 -6.37
CA VAL A 151 12.52 1.53 -5.51
C VAL A 151 12.41 3.03 -5.31
N ALA A 152 11.21 3.55 -5.05
CA ALA A 152 11.07 4.97 -4.72
C ALA A 152 11.29 5.20 -3.22
N ILE A 153 12.21 6.10 -2.91
CA ILE A 153 12.58 6.52 -1.55
C ILE A 153 12.24 8.01 -1.37
N VAL A 154 11.72 8.36 -0.19
CA VAL A 154 11.40 9.73 0.19
C VAL A 154 12.45 10.22 1.18
N TYR A 155 13.12 11.32 0.83
CA TYR A 155 14.11 11.99 1.66
C TYR A 155 14.07 13.50 1.42
N PHE A 156 14.14 14.31 2.49
CA PHE A 156 13.91 15.77 2.43
C PHE A 156 12.63 16.15 1.67
N TYR A 157 11.56 15.37 1.85
CA TYR A 157 10.27 15.55 1.17
C TYR A 157 10.34 15.45 -0.36
N LYS A 158 11.43 14.94 -0.90
CA LYS A 158 11.66 14.67 -2.31
C LYS A 158 11.64 13.17 -2.57
N ILE A 159 11.30 12.79 -3.80
CA ILE A 159 11.17 11.39 -4.21
C ILE A 159 12.29 11.08 -5.20
N TRP A 160 13.04 10.03 -4.89
CA TRP A 160 14.20 9.57 -5.65
C TRP A 160 14.01 8.10 -6.01
N ASP A 161 14.56 7.64 -7.13
CA ASP A 161 14.79 6.21 -7.31
C ASP A 161 16.15 5.81 -6.76
N ASP A 162 16.17 4.63 -6.13
CA ASP A 162 17.40 4.11 -5.55
C ASP A 162 17.36 2.57 -5.51
N LEU A 163 18.51 1.94 -5.32
CA LEU A 163 18.59 0.51 -5.07
C LEU A 163 17.98 0.17 -3.71
N GLN A 164 17.39 -1.02 -3.61
CA GLN A 164 16.68 -1.48 -2.41
C GLN A 164 17.54 -1.62 -1.14
N PHE A 165 18.87 -1.53 -1.28
CA PHE A 165 19.86 -1.72 -0.21
C PHE A 165 20.73 -0.50 0.07
N LEU A 166 20.66 0.57 -0.74
CA LEU A 166 21.59 1.69 -0.63
C LEU A 166 21.38 2.54 0.63
N GLY A 167 20.18 2.50 1.23
CA GLY A 167 19.86 3.25 2.43
C GLY A 167 19.20 2.41 3.53
N THR A 168 19.38 2.85 4.78
CA THR A 168 18.50 2.46 5.88
C THR A 168 17.49 3.55 6.13
N THR A 169 16.22 3.19 6.24
CA THR A 169 15.20 4.16 6.65
C THR A 169 15.48 4.69 8.06
N THR A 170 14.94 5.87 8.35
CA THR A 170 14.86 6.42 9.71
C THR A 170 13.48 6.14 10.33
N HIS A 171 12.46 6.04 9.48
CA HIS A 171 11.08 5.81 9.84
C HIS A 171 10.45 4.83 8.84
N VAL A 172 9.32 4.25 9.22
CA VAL A 172 8.44 3.52 8.31
C VAL A 172 7.09 4.25 8.31
N VAL A 173 6.55 4.48 7.12
CA VAL A 173 5.21 5.03 6.94
C VAL A 173 4.32 3.94 6.39
N CYS A 174 3.23 3.67 7.09
CA CYS A 174 2.24 2.69 6.69
C CYS A 174 0.90 3.39 6.39
N GLU A 175 0.26 3.00 5.30
CA GLU A 175 -1.08 3.42 4.94
C GLU A 175 -2.10 2.36 5.37
N LEU A 176 -3.23 2.82 5.89
CA LEU A 176 -4.40 1.98 6.17
C LEU A 176 -5.15 1.65 4.88
N SER A 177 -5.33 0.36 4.60
CA SER A 177 -6.14 -0.08 3.46
C SER A 177 -7.63 0.10 3.72
N GLY A 178 -8.33 0.70 2.74
CA GLY A 178 -9.78 0.67 2.67
C GLY A 178 -10.35 -0.66 2.16
N ILE A 179 -9.49 -1.59 1.73
CA ILE A 179 -9.87 -2.92 1.22
C ILE A 179 -9.68 -3.94 2.33
N SER A 180 -10.78 -4.52 2.78
CA SER A 180 -10.75 -5.70 3.67
C SER A 180 -10.21 -6.93 2.94
N ASP A 181 -9.57 -7.85 3.67
CA ASP A 181 -9.06 -9.13 3.18
C ASP A 181 -10.17 -10.14 2.79
N ILE A 182 -11.19 -9.69 2.05
CA ILE A 182 -12.31 -10.55 1.65
C ILE A 182 -11.80 -11.65 0.72
N ASN A 183 -12.13 -12.88 1.11
CA ASN A 183 -11.87 -14.14 0.42
C ASN A 183 -12.64 -14.26 -0.91
N ALA A 184 -12.48 -13.31 -1.82
CA ALA A 184 -12.93 -13.49 -3.18
C ALA A 184 -12.10 -14.60 -3.84
N MET A 185 -12.77 -15.41 -4.68
CA MET A 185 -12.10 -16.35 -5.56
C MET A 185 -11.25 -15.53 -6.53
N GLU A 186 -9.94 -15.68 -6.41
CA GLU A 186 -8.97 -14.82 -7.08
C GLU A 186 -8.10 -15.67 -8.01
N PRO A 187 -8.06 -15.36 -9.31
CA PRO A 187 -7.31 -16.14 -10.27
C PRO A 187 -5.82 -15.79 -10.21
N PHE A 188 -4.99 -16.80 -10.03
CA PHE A 188 -3.57 -16.68 -10.37
C PHE A 188 -3.39 -16.81 -11.88
N LYS A 189 -2.68 -15.86 -12.49
CA LYS A 189 -2.46 -15.81 -13.94
C LYS A 189 -1.00 -16.04 -14.27
N LYS A 190 -0.74 -17.02 -15.14
CA LYS A 190 0.62 -17.33 -15.60
C LYS A 190 1.25 -16.10 -16.25
N ASN A 191 2.47 -15.76 -15.83
CA ASN A 191 3.25 -14.61 -16.32
C ASN A 191 2.57 -13.24 -16.23
N TRP A 192 1.45 -13.09 -15.52
CA TRP A 192 0.77 -11.79 -15.42
C TRP A 192 1.65 -10.71 -14.76
N PRO A 193 1.66 -9.44 -15.21
CA PRO A 193 0.73 -8.81 -16.15
C PRO A 193 1.09 -8.95 -17.64
N TYR A 194 2.30 -9.35 -17.98
CA TYR A 194 2.75 -9.52 -19.36
C TYR A 194 3.80 -10.62 -19.49
N SER A 195 3.92 -11.20 -20.68
CA SER A 195 5.00 -12.16 -20.94
C SER A 195 6.37 -11.51 -20.81
N MET A 196 7.26 -12.12 -20.05
CA MET A 196 8.62 -11.65 -19.82
C MET A 196 9.62 -12.53 -20.59
N SER A 197 10.69 -11.92 -21.10
CA SER A 197 11.79 -12.63 -21.77
C SER A 197 12.65 -13.43 -20.79
N SER A 198 12.70 -13.00 -19.52
CA SER A 198 13.41 -13.65 -18.42
C SER A 198 12.58 -13.59 -17.14
N LEU A 199 12.67 -14.62 -16.30
CA LEU A 199 12.12 -14.62 -14.95
C LEU A 199 13.10 -14.12 -13.89
N PHE A 200 14.32 -13.75 -14.30
CA PHE A 200 15.41 -13.35 -13.43
C PHE A 200 15.90 -11.95 -13.78
N PHE A 201 16.34 -11.21 -12.76
CA PHE A 201 17.11 -9.99 -12.97
C PHE A 201 18.36 -10.27 -13.81
N ALA A 202 18.80 -9.26 -14.58
CA ALA A 202 20.06 -9.30 -15.31
C ALA A 202 21.28 -9.06 -14.39
N HIS A 203 21.08 -8.29 -13.31
CA HIS A 203 22.12 -7.82 -12.38
C HIS A 203 21.95 -8.43 -10.98
N LEU A 204 22.98 -8.31 -10.13
CA LEU A 204 22.99 -8.88 -8.78
C LEU A 204 22.40 -7.94 -7.71
N ASP A 205 22.19 -6.66 -8.06
CA ASP A 205 21.92 -5.59 -7.09
C ASP A 205 20.43 -5.46 -6.72
N ALA A 206 19.58 -6.31 -7.32
CA ALA A 206 18.16 -6.42 -7.01
C ALA A 206 17.77 -7.86 -6.68
N ILE A 207 17.02 -7.99 -5.60
CA ILE A 207 16.54 -9.29 -5.09
C ILE A 207 15.02 -9.30 -5.00
N GLY A 208 14.37 -8.13 -4.83
CA GLY A 208 12.97 -8.06 -4.43
C GLY A 208 12.75 -8.56 -3.01
N CYS A 209 11.48 -8.73 -2.63
CA CYS A 209 11.08 -9.21 -1.30
C CYS A 209 10.58 -10.64 -1.38
N PHE A 210 11.48 -11.61 -1.25
CA PHE A 210 11.14 -13.02 -1.38
C PHE A 210 11.19 -13.80 -0.07
N THR A 211 10.37 -14.84 -0.02
CA THR A 211 10.59 -16.00 0.86
C THR A 211 10.62 -17.26 0.01
N PHE A 212 11.54 -18.16 0.34
CA PHE A 212 11.73 -19.42 -0.38
C PHE A 212 11.44 -20.61 0.53
N THR A 213 10.80 -21.62 -0.03
CA THR A 213 10.48 -22.89 0.63
C THR A 213 10.52 -24.01 -0.40
N VAL A 214 10.59 -25.26 0.03
CA VAL A 214 10.45 -26.41 -0.86
C VAL A 214 9.04 -26.96 -0.74
N GLU A 215 8.35 -27.09 -1.88
CA GLU A 215 6.99 -27.59 -1.96
C GLU A 215 6.88 -28.74 -2.97
N ASN A 216 6.09 -29.76 -2.60
CA ASN A 216 5.96 -30.97 -3.42
C ASN A 216 5.20 -30.71 -4.74
N THR A 217 4.37 -29.66 -4.80
CA THR A 217 3.55 -29.36 -5.98
C THR A 217 3.39 -27.86 -6.19
N LEU A 218 3.16 -27.50 -7.46
CA LEU A 218 2.77 -26.14 -7.87
C LEU A 218 1.55 -25.63 -7.08
N LEU A 219 0.56 -26.50 -6.87
CA LEU A 219 -0.67 -26.15 -6.15
C LEU A 219 -0.40 -25.79 -4.69
N LYS A 220 0.55 -26.47 -4.03
CA LYS A 220 0.93 -26.15 -2.65
C LYS A 220 1.66 -24.81 -2.58
N CYS A 221 2.53 -24.51 -3.54
CA CYS A 221 3.16 -23.20 -3.66
C CYS A 221 2.11 -22.08 -3.87
N CYS A 222 1.16 -22.30 -4.78
CA CYS A 222 0.02 -21.41 -5.03
C CYS A 222 -0.80 -21.17 -3.75
N TYR A 223 -1.14 -22.23 -3.02
CA TYR A 223 -1.89 -22.14 -1.77
C TYR A 223 -1.16 -21.28 -0.73
N ARG A 224 0.17 -21.44 -0.58
CA ARG A 224 0.96 -20.60 0.34
C ARG A 224 0.94 -19.12 -0.04
N CYS A 225 0.95 -18.82 -1.33
CA CYS A 225 0.75 -17.45 -1.79
C CYS A 225 -0.67 -16.95 -1.46
N LYS A 226 -1.70 -17.75 -1.74
CA LYS A 226 -3.10 -17.35 -1.54
C LYS A 226 -3.43 -17.02 -0.08
N ILE A 227 -2.92 -17.78 0.88
CA ILE A 227 -3.21 -17.55 2.30
C ILE A 227 -2.48 -16.33 2.89
N ARG A 228 -1.47 -15.80 2.21
CA ARG A 228 -0.73 -14.62 2.66
C ARG A 228 -1.16 -13.41 1.83
N SER A 229 -1.94 -12.51 2.42
CA SER A 229 -2.44 -11.30 1.73
C SER A 229 -1.33 -10.46 1.10
N ALA A 230 -0.14 -10.43 1.71
CA ALA A 230 1.04 -9.76 1.16
C ALA A 230 1.63 -10.42 -0.11
N CYS A 231 1.32 -11.68 -0.44
CA CYS A 231 1.90 -12.32 -1.61
C CYS A 231 1.32 -11.73 -2.91
N ARG A 232 2.20 -11.26 -3.81
CA ARG A 232 1.88 -10.63 -5.10
C ARG A 232 2.06 -11.57 -6.28
N SER A 233 3.01 -12.48 -6.18
CA SER A 233 3.24 -13.52 -7.18
C SER A 233 4.01 -14.67 -6.56
N PHE A 234 3.97 -15.83 -7.21
CA PHE A 234 4.81 -16.94 -6.84
C PHE A 234 5.53 -17.53 -8.05
N TYR A 235 6.66 -18.14 -7.74
CA TYR A 235 7.54 -18.84 -8.64
C TYR A 235 7.67 -20.28 -8.16
N PHE A 236 7.64 -21.22 -9.08
CA PHE A 236 7.81 -22.63 -8.77
C PHE A 236 8.81 -23.25 -9.73
N ASN A 237 9.83 -23.90 -9.17
CA ASN A 237 10.77 -24.72 -9.92
C ASN A 237 10.20 -26.14 -10.03
N THR A 238 9.87 -26.56 -11.24
CA THR A 238 9.23 -27.86 -11.51
C THR A 238 10.16 -29.05 -11.28
N ARG A 239 11.47 -28.82 -11.21
CA ARG A 239 12.49 -29.85 -11.00
C ARG A 239 12.82 -30.04 -9.52
N THR A 240 13.03 -28.95 -8.79
CA THR A 240 13.48 -28.98 -7.40
C THR A 240 12.35 -28.86 -6.38
N GLY A 241 11.16 -28.43 -6.82
CA GLY A 241 10.05 -28.07 -5.93
C GLY A 241 10.27 -26.73 -5.21
N GLU A 242 11.32 -25.98 -5.53
CA GLU A 242 11.57 -24.69 -4.91
C GLU A 242 10.44 -23.71 -5.24
N CYS A 243 9.85 -23.14 -4.20
CA CYS A 243 8.73 -22.22 -4.22
C CYS A 243 9.18 -20.86 -3.68
N GLY A 244 9.25 -19.86 -4.55
CA GLY A 244 9.56 -18.49 -4.20
C GLY A 244 8.30 -17.63 -4.20
N LEU A 245 7.95 -17.03 -3.07
CA LEU A 245 6.84 -16.08 -2.98
C LEU A 245 7.40 -14.66 -3.05
N SER A 246 6.97 -13.88 -4.04
CA SER A 246 7.23 -12.44 -4.10
C SER A 246 6.20 -11.73 -3.23
N LEU A 247 6.67 -11.12 -2.15
CA LEU A 247 5.85 -10.46 -1.13
C LEU A 247 5.83 -8.96 -1.36
N HIS A 248 4.68 -8.34 -1.14
CA HIS A 248 4.37 -6.91 -1.18
C HIS A 248 4.52 -6.23 -2.55
N VAL A 249 5.49 -6.65 -3.34
CA VAL A 249 5.79 -6.14 -4.68
C VAL A 249 5.89 -7.27 -5.70
N ASP A 250 5.61 -6.95 -6.96
CA ASP A 250 5.96 -7.82 -8.08
C ASP A 250 7.44 -7.68 -8.38
N SER A 251 8.18 -8.79 -8.41
CA SER A 251 9.62 -8.79 -8.67
C SER A 251 10.01 -9.98 -9.52
N LEU A 252 11.04 -9.82 -10.37
CA LEU A 252 11.79 -10.94 -10.94
C LEU A 252 12.55 -11.72 -9.85
N LEU A 253 12.95 -12.95 -10.16
CA LEU A 253 13.82 -13.74 -9.30
C LEU A 253 15.24 -13.14 -9.24
N PRO A 254 15.93 -13.30 -8.10
CA PRO A 254 17.33 -12.92 -7.96
C PRO A 254 18.24 -13.61 -9.00
N ARG A 255 19.21 -12.87 -9.55
CA ARG A 255 20.12 -13.38 -10.61
C ARG A 255 20.92 -14.60 -10.18
N ASN A 256 21.26 -14.74 -8.90
CA ASN A 256 22.01 -15.89 -8.38
C ASN A 256 21.22 -17.22 -8.53
N MET A 257 19.89 -17.19 -8.55
CA MET A 257 19.05 -18.37 -8.75
C MET A 257 19.06 -18.89 -10.20
N PHE A 258 19.42 -18.03 -11.16
CA PHE A 258 19.60 -18.47 -12.54
C PHE A 258 20.80 -19.42 -12.68
N LYS A 259 21.82 -19.29 -11.82
CA LYS A 259 23.01 -20.15 -11.89
C LYS A 259 22.77 -21.54 -11.32
N SER A 260 21.80 -21.70 -10.42
CA SER A 260 21.49 -22.96 -9.73
C SER A 260 20.44 -23.82 -10.46
N ALA A 261 19.72 -23.27 -11.45
CA ALA A 261 18.66 -23.97 -12.16
C ALA A 261 18.52 -23.48 -13.61
N SER A 262 17.97 -24.30 -14.51
CA SER A 262 17.62 -23.82 -15.85
C SER A 262 16.44 -22.86 -15.76
N ALA A 263 16.47 -21.77 -16.51
CA ALA A 263 15.34 -20.84 -16.59
C ALA A 263 14.05 -21.52 -17.07
N ALA A 264 14.15 -22.59 -17.84
CA ALA A 264 13.01 -23.37 -18.31
C ALA A 264 12.30 -24.18 -17.20
N ASP A 265 12.98 -24.43 -16.07
CA ASP A 265 12.40 -25.16 -14.94
C ASP A 265 11.48 -24.27 -14.09
N TRP A 266 11.56 -22.95 -14.25
CA TRP A 266 10.80 -21.99 -13.45
C TRP A 266 9.51 -21.57 -14.15
N VAL A 267 8.40 -21.60 -13.40
CA VAL A 267 7.13 -21.01 -13.81
C VAL A 267 6.71 -19.93 -12.83
N ARG A 268 6.07 -18.87 -13.34
CA ARG A 268 5.59 -17.74 -12.54
C ARG A 268 4.09 -17.56 -12.69
N PHE A 269 3.43 -17.24 -11.59
CA PHE A 269 2.04 -16.82 -11.57
C PHE A 269 1.89 -15.52 -10.79
N GLY A 270 1.34 -14.50 -11.44
CA GLY A 270 0.98 -13.23 -10.83
C GLY A 270 -0.41 -13.27 -10.21
N ARG A 271 -0.66 -12.38 -9.25
CA ARG A 271 -1.91 -12.25 -8.51
C ARG A 271 -2.55 -10.89 -8.83
N PRO A 272 -3.47 -10.81 -9.79
CA PRO A 272 -3.97 -9.54 -10.32
C PRO A 272 -4.79 -8.69 -9.36
N ASP A 273 -5.42 -9.32 -8.36
CA ASP A 273 -6.35 -8.66 -7.42
C ASP A 273 -5.72 -8.49 -6.02
N ALA A 274 -4.39 -8.61 -5.92
CA ALA A 274 -3.64 -8.55 -4.67
C ALA A 274 -3.65 -7.16 -4.00
#